data_AF-A0AAD4QFG0-F1
#
_entry.id   AF-A0AAD4QFG0-F1
#
_cell.length_a   1.000
_cell.length_b   1.000
_cell.length_c   1.000
_cell.angle_alpha   90.00
_cell.angle_beta   90.00
_cell.angle_gamma   90.00
#
_symmetry.space_group_name_H-M   'P 1'
#
loop_
_entity.id
_entity.type
_entity.pdbx_description
1 polymer ?
#
loop_
_entity_poly.entity_id
_entity_poly.type
_entity_poly.pdbx_seq_one_letter_code
_entity_poly.pdbx_strand_id
1 'polypeptide(L)'
;MRCFAHTINISAKAVLRQFDIPKKRDGEELDEVGRALADLAEGLDLEEHMEQETQEMANGNEDDKPLEAWDDFHGGLTREEVRQLDVSVQPMRSMLVKLRKLAFALKNSTTKLLPAWYNTLTSLRLPHRMMPRDVTTHWNSTFDMLVFVIQYRLAIDLMTATRNLGLRKHELVSTEWVVTTEL
;
A
#
# COMPACT_ATOMS: atom_id res chain seq x y z
N MET A 1 8.45 -15.00 23.44
CA MET A 1 7.08 -14.96 24.00
C MET A 1 6.30 -13.88 23.26
N ARG A 2 5.26 -14.25 22.50
CA ARG A 2 4.50 -13.32 21.66
C ARG A 2 3.42 -12.61 22.49
N CYS A 3 3.47 -11.28 22.60
CA CYS A 3 2.41 -10.52 23.27
C CYS A 3 1.16 -10.42 22.37
N PHE A 4 -0.01 -10.15 22.96
CA PHE A 4 -1.28 -10.06 22.22
C PHE A 4 -1.21 -9.08 21.04
N ALA A 5 -0.60 -7.90 21.24
CA ALA A 5 -0.41 -6.91 20.18
C ALA A 5 0.48 -7.42 19.04
N HIS A 6 1.53 -8.18 19.37
CA HIS A 6 2.41 -8.79 18.38
C HIS A 6 1.71 -9.90 17.60
N THR A 7 0.87 -10.72 18.25
CA THR A 7 0.04 -11.71 17.56
C THR A 7 -0.94 -11.05 16.59
N ILE A 8 -1.61 -9.96 16.99
CA ILE A 8 -2.49 -9.21 16.09
C ILE A 8 -1.70 -8.66 14.89
N ASN A 9 -0.51 -8.10 15.12
CA ASN A 9 0.33 -7.57 14.05
C ASN A 9 0.71 -8.66 13.05
N ILE A 10 1.09 -9.85 13.53
CA ILE A 10 1.40 -11.00 12.68
C ILE A 10 0.16 -11.44 11.88
N SER A 11 -1.02 -11.55 12.52
CA SER A 11 -2.26 -11.92 11.82
C SER A 11 -2.66 -10.90 10.77
N ALA A 12 -2.55 -9.60 11.07
CA ALA A 12 -2.81 -8.53 10.12
C ALA A 12 -1.85 -8.59 8.93
N LYS A 13 -0.54 -8.74 9.18
CA LYS A 13 0.47 -8.93 8.13
C LYS A 13 0.15 -10.14 7.24
N ALA A 14 -0.21 -11.27 7.85
CA ALA A 14 -0.58 -12.48 7.12
C ALA A 14 -1.77 -12.22 6.18
N VAL A 15 -2.85 -11.62 6.68
CA VAL A 15 -4.03 -11.29 5.86
C VAL A 15 -3.70 -10.29 4.77
N LEU A 16 -2.85 -9.29 5.03
CA LEU A 16 -2.48 -8.28 4.05
C LEU A 16 -1.58 -8.81 2.94
N ARG A 17 -0.82 -9.89 3.17
CA ARG A 17 0.07 -10.51 2.16
C ARG A 17 -0.66 -10.90 0.86
N GLN A 18 -1.95 -11.23 0.92
CA GLN A 18 -2.72 -11.55 -0.29
C GLN A 18 -2.83 -10.34 -1.25
N PHE A 19 -2.68 -9.12 -0.73
CA PHE A 19 -2.70 -7.86 -1.48
C PHE A 19 -1.29 -7.34 -1.81
N ASP A 20 -0.24 -8.07 -1.44
CA ASP A 20 1.11 -7.72 -1.86
C ASP A 20 1.26 -7.89 -3.36
N ILE A 21 2.19 -7.12 -3.94
CA ILE A 21 2.49 -7.23 -5.36
C ILE A 21 3.05 -8.64 -5.61
N PRO A 22 2.49 -9.38 -6.59
CA PRO A 22 2.98 -10.70 -6.90
C PRO A 22 4.46 -10.62 -7.30
N LYS A 23 5.31 -11.24 -6.49
CA LYS A 23 6.75 -11.39 -6.79
C LYS A 23 6.90 -12.55 -7.78
N LYS A 24 7.80 -12.41 -8.76
CA LYS A 24 8.18 -13.53 -9.64
C LYS A 24 8.60 -14.72 -8.79
N ARG A 25 7.86 -15.83 -8.88
CA ARG A 25 8.31 -17.15 -8.41
C ARG A 25 9.13 -17.79 -9.54
N ASP A 26 10.13 -18.59 -9.20
CA ASP A 26 10.98 -19.25 -10.19
C ASP A 26 10.12 -20.06 -11.18
N GLY A 27 10.10 -19.62 -12.45
CA GLY A 27 9.40 -20.29 -13.55
C GLY A 27 7.98 -19.79 -13.86
N GLU A 28 7.43 -18.82 -13.11
CA GLU A 28 6.10 -18.26 -13.37
C GLU A 28 6.19 -16.82 -13.90
N GLU A 29 5.66 -16.57 -15.10
CA GLU A 29 5.67 -15.24 -15.70
C GLU A 29 4.49 -14.43 -15.16
N LEU A 30 4.79 -13.24 -14.61
CA LEU A 30 3.73 -12.28 -14.27
C LEU A 30 2.95 -11.92 -15.52
N ASP A 31 1.63 -11.87 -15.39
CA ASP A 31 0.75 -11.34 -16.42
C ASP A 31 1.04 -9.84 -16.66
N GLU A 32 0.45 -9.28 -17.71
CA GLU A 32 0.68 -7.88 -18.09
C GLU A 32 0.33 -6.92 -16.95
N VAL A 33 -0.74 -7.21 -16.21
CA VAL A 33 -1.20 -6.41 -15.07
C VAL A 33 -0.20 -6.49 -13.90
N GLY A 34 0.23 -7.70 -13.54
CA GLY A 34 1.22 -7.94 -12.49
C GLY A 34 2.57 -7.27 -12.80
N ARG A 35 3.01 -7.27 -14.06
CA ARG A 35 4.20 -6.52 -14.49
C ARG A 35 4.01 -5.01 -14.33
N ALA A 36 2.90 -4.47 -14.82
CA ALA A 36 2.61 -3.04 -14.70
C ALA A 36 2.52 -2.59 -13.23
N LEU A 37 1.99 -3.45 -12.34
CA LEU A 37 1.97 -3.21 -10.90
C LEU A 37 3.36 -3.26 -10.28
N ALA A 38 4.19 -4.23 -10.65
CA ALA A 38 5.57 -4.33 -10.18
C ALA A 38 6.39 -3.10 -10.59
N ASP A 39 6.27 -2.67 -11.86
CA ASP A 39 6.91 -1.45 -12.36
C ASP A 39 6.40 -0.21 -11.62
N LEU A 40 5.10 -0.14 -11.35
CA LEU A 40 4.52 0.97 -10.58
C LEU A 40 5.01 0.98 -9.13
N ALA A 41 5.25 -0.20 -8.54
CA ALA A 41 5.70 -0.35 -7.17
C ALA A 41 7.21 -0.12 -6.99
N GLU A 42 8.00 -0.24 -8.06
CA GLU A 42 9.46 -0.12 -8.05
C GLU A 42 9.95 1.07 -7.22
N GLY A 43 10.81 0.79 -6.23
CA GLY A 43 11.35 1.80 -5.31
C GLY A 43 10.47 2.12 -4.09
N LEU A 44 9.35 1.40 -3.87
CA LEU A 44 8.74 1.33 -2.53
C LEU A 44 9.61 0.50 -1.58
N ASP A 45 10.22 -0.57 -2.11
CA ASP A 45 10.99 -1.57 -1.34
C ASP A 45 12.25 -0.99 -0.68
N LEU A 46 12.89 0.02 -1.27
CA LEU A 46 14.16 0.57 -0.76
C LEU A 46 14.01 1.25 0.61
N GLU A 47 12.90 1.94 0.85
CA GLU A 47 12.68 2.62 2.14
C GLU A 47 12.04 1.66 3.16
N GLU A 48 11.23 0.70 2.71
CA GLU A 48 10.76 -0.40 3.58
C GLU A 48 11.94 -1.25 4.09
N HIS A 49 12.94 -1.52 3.24
CA HIS A 49 14.18 -2.17 3.64
C HIS A 49 14.99 -1.33 4.63
N MET A 50 15.12 -0.02 4.42
CA MET A 50 15.87 0.84 5.36
C MET A 50 15.20 0.90 6.74
N GLU A 51 13.87 0.95 6.79
CA GLU A 51 13.11 0.90 8.06
C GLU A 51 13.22 -0.49 8.71
N GLN A 52 13.12 -1.59 7.93
CA GLN A 52 13.34 -2.97 8.40
C GLN A 52 14.76 -3.17 8.95
N GLU A 53 15.80 -2.76 8.23
CA GLU A 53 17.21 -2.88 8.66
C GLU A 53 17.52 -2.04 9.90
N THR A 54 17.00 -0.81 9.98
CA THR A 54 17.16 0.05 11.16
C THR A 54 16.52 -0.60 12.40
N GLN A 55 15.48 -1.42 12.21
CA GLN A 55 14.76 -2.09 13.29
C GLN A 55 15.23 -3.52 13.60
N GLU A 56 15.73 -4.31 12.65
CA GLU A 56 16.41 -5.58 12.95
C GLU A 56 17.63 -5.33 13.85
N MET A 57 18.30 -4.19 13.69
CA MET A 57 19.36 -3.73 14.59
C MET A 57 18.86 -3.27 15.97
N ALA A 58 17.60 -2.82 16.09
CA ALA A 58 17.01 -2.31 17.34
C ALA A 58 16.23 -3.37 18.13
N ASN A 59 15.71 -4.40 17.46
CA ASN A 59 14.82 -5.40 18.02
C ASN A 59 15.18 -6.76 17.41
N GLY A 60 16.36 -7.28 17.77
CA GLY A 60 16.93 -8.52 17.22
C GLY A 60 16.12 -9.77 17.58
N ASN A 61 14.93 -9.93 16.99
CA ASN A 61 14.05 -11.07 17.22
C ASN A 61 13.69 -11.72 15.88
N GLU A 62 14.22 -12.91 15.64
CA GLU A 62 13.88 -13.81 14.51
C GLU A 62 12.40 -14.28 14.53
N ASP A 63 11.64 -13.93 15.57
CA ASP A 63 10.28 -14.39 15.86
C ASP A 63 9.17 -13.66 15.06
N ASP A 64 9.48 -12.67 14.22
CA ASP A 64 8.51 -11.88 13.43
C ASP A 64 7.96 -12.61 12.18
N LYS A 65 8.36 -13.86 11.95
CA LYS A 65 7.79 -14.69 10.90
C LYS A 65 6.34 -15.07 11.24
N PRO A 66 5.41 -14.97 10.27
CA PRO A 66 4.09 -15.59 10.41
C PRO A 66 4.21 -17.04 10.85
N LEU A 67 3.23 -17.51 11.64
CA LEU A 67 3.22 -18.95 11.97
C LEU A 67 3.09 -19.72 10.64
N GLU A 68 3.70 -20.89 10.53
CA GLU A 68 3.66 -21.72 9.30
C GLU A 68 2.24 -21.92 8.74
N ALA A 69 1.23 -21.95 9.63
CA ALA A 69 -0.19 -22.03 9.27
C ALA A 69 -0.72 -20.84 8.44
N TRP A 70 0.01 -19.73 8.39
CA TRP A 70 -0.35 -18.49 7.69
C TRP A 70 0.63 -18.13 6.56
N ASP A 71 1.58 -19.01 6.24
CA ASP A 71 2.56 -18.76 5.18
C ASP A 71 1.99 -19.01 3.77
N ASP A 72 0.96 -19.84 3.63
CA ASP A 72 0.29 -20.07 2.35
C ASP A 72 -1.25 -20.04 2.45
N PHE A 73 -1.83 -18.86 2.25
CA PHE A 73 -3.30 -18.71 2.14
C PHE A 73 -3.90 -19.41 0.91
N HIS A 74 -3.07 -19.84 -0.04
CA HIS A 74 -3.51 -20.61 -1.20
C HIS A 74 -3.46 -22.12 -0.94
N GLY A 75 -2.93 -22.56 0.20
CA GLY A 75 -2.82 -23.95 0.64
C GLY A 75 -4.19 -24.59 0.90
N GLY A 76 -4.91 -24.91 -0.17
CA GLY A 76 -6.29 -25.40 -0.13
C GLY A 76 -7.16 -24.93 -1.29
N LEU A 77 -6.69 -23.95 -2.06
CA LEU A 77 -7.35 -23.48 -3.28
C LEU A 77 -6.84 -24.24 -4.50
N THR A 78 -7.75 -24.54 -5.42
CA THR A 78 -7.41 -25.02 -6.75
C THR A 78 -6.76 -23.91 -7.58
N ARG A 79 -6.04 -24.27 -8.65
CA ARG A 79 -5.43 -23.28 -9.55
C ARG A 79 -6.44 -22.28 -10.12
N GLU A 80 -7.66 -22.71 -10.41
CA GLU A 80 -8.70 -21.81 -10.91
C GLU A 80 -9.22 -20.86 -9.82
N GLU A 81 -9.37 -21.35 -8.58
CA GLU A 81 -9.75 -20.48 -7.45
C GLU A 81 -8.66 -19.47 -7.12
N VAL A 82 -7.38 -19.86 -7.18
CA VAL A 82 -6.25 -18.92 -7.04
C VAL A 82 -6.29 -17.86 -8.12
N ARG A 83 -6.55 -18.24 -9.37
CA ARG A 83 -6.64 -17.29 -10.50
C ARG A 83 -7.83 -16.34 -10.35
N GLN A 84 -8.98 -16.84 -9.91
CA GLN A 84 -10.16 -16.02 -9.65
C GLN A 84 -9.93 -15.05 -8.50
N LEU A 85 -9.31 -15.51 -7.42
CA LEU A 85 -8.90 -14.68 -6.31
C LEU A 85 -7.94 -13.59 -6.78
N ASP A 86 -6.92 -13.94 -7.56
CA ASP A 86 -5.94 -13.00 -8.10
C ASP A 86 -6.63 -11.87 -8.88
N VAL A 87 -7.50 -12.21 -9.84
CA VAL A 87 -8.29 -11.25 -10.61
C VAL A 87 -9.15 -10.35 -9.71
N SER A 88 -9.76 -10.92 -8.66
CA SER A 88 -10.62 -10.16 -7.76
C SER A 88 -9.85 -9.16 -6.88
N VAL A 89 -8.60 -9.47 -6.52
CA VAL A 89 -7.76 -8.60 -5.68
C VAL A 89 -6.93 -7.60 -6.48
N GLN A 90 -6.79 -7.77 -7.80
CA GLN A 90 -6.02 -6.84 -8.66
C GLN A 90 -6.38 -5.35 -8.44
N PRO A 91 -7.66 -4.95 -8.35
CA PRO A 91 -8.03 -3.55 -8.09
C PRO A 91 -7.55 -3.06 -6.71
N MET A 92 -7.61 -3.93 -5.68
CA MET A 92 -7.12 -3.63 -4.33
C MET A 92 -5.61 -3.42 -4.34
N ARG A 93 -4.85 -4.30 -5.02
CA ARG A 93 -3.40 -4.17 -5.16
C ARG A 93 -3.02 -2.87 -5.85
N SER A 94 -3.67 -2.56 -6.97
CA SER A 94 -3.39 -1.32 -7.72
C SER A 94 -3.67 -0.07 -6.90
N MET A 95 -4.83 -0.04 -6.23
CA MET A 95 -5.23 1.03 -5.33
C MET A 95 -4.19 1.24 -4.21
N LEU A 96 -3.81 0.18 -3.48
CA LEU A 96 -2.87 0.27 -2.37
C LEU A 96 -1.49 0.77 -2.84
N VAL A 97 -0.97 0.26 -3.96
CA VAL A 97 0.32 0.70 -4.52
C VAL A 97 0.28 2.18 -4.89
N LYS A 98 -0.78 2.64 -5.57
CA LYS A 98 -0.93 4.04 -5.95
C LYS A 98 -0.98 4.97 -4.74
N LEU A 99 -1.74 4.60 -3.70
CA LEU A 99 -1.84 5.39 -2.47
C LEU A 99 -0.52 5.44 -1.71
N ARG A 100 0.17 4.30 -1.56
CA ARG A 100 1.49 4.24 -0.94
C ARG A 100 2.50 5.12 -1.69
N LYS A 101 2.53 5.06 -3.02
CA LYS A 101 3.38 5.90 -3.87
C LYS A 101 3.04 7.39 -3.75
N LEU A 102 1.75 7.73 -3.70
CA LEU A 102 1.30 9.11 -3.52
C LEU A 102 1.75 9.67 -2.17
N ALA A 103 1.51 8.94 -1.07
CA ALA A 103 1.96 9.33 0.27
C ALA A 103 3.48 9.54 0.31
N PHE A 104 4.24 8.60 -0.27
CA PHE A 104 5.69 8.70 -0.40
C PHE A 104 6.13 9.94 -1.18
N ALA A 105 5.53 10.18 -2.36
CA ALA A 105 5.88 11.32 -3.21
C ALA A 105 5.59 12.66 -2.51
N LEU A 106 4.45 12.76 -1.81
CA LEU A 106 4.07 13.94 -1.03
C LEU A 106 5.07 14.21 0.11
N LYS A 107 5.45 13.17 0.86
CA LYS A 107 6.38 13.28 1.99
C LYS A 107 7.79 13.70 1.54
N ASN A 108 8.26 13.13 0.43
CA ASN A 108 9.63 13.32 -0.04
C ASN A 108 9.84 14.52 -0.98
N SER A 109 8.76 15.10 -1.52
CA SER A 109 8.86 16.32 -2.34
C SER A 109 8.44 17.56 -1.56
N THR A 110 9.30 17.94 -0.61
CA THR A 110 9.08 19.07 0.31
C THR A 110 9.00 20.43 -0.37
N THR A 111 9.57 20.58 -1.57
CA THR A 111 9.66 21.87 -2.29
C THR A 111 8.60 22.04 -3.38
N LYS A 112 8.01 20.96 -3.89
CA LYS A 112 7.07 21.02 -5.02
C LYS A 112 5.71 20.42 -4.69
N LEU A 113 5.66 19.15 -4.29
CA LEU A 113 4.39 18.49 -4.05
C LEU A 113 3.78 18.87 -2.70
N LEU A 114 4.59 18.98 -1.65
CA LEU A 114 4.10 19.32 -0.32
C LEU A 114 3.48 20.73 -0.25
N PRO A 115 4.07 21.79 -0.84
CA PRO A 115 3.41 23.10 -0.92
C PRO A 115 2.15 23.05 -1.78
N ALA A 116 2.16 22.34 -2.91
CA ALA A 116 0.98 22.18 -3.76
C ALA A 116 -0.17 21.46 -3.02
N TRP A 117 0.15 20.46 -2.20
CA TRP A 117 -0.79 19.76 -1.34
C TRP A 117 -1.48 20.73 -0.38
N TYR A 118 -0.71 21.49 0.42
CA TYR A 118 -1.29 22.42 1.38
C TYR A 118 -2.06 23.57 0.72
N ASN A 119 -1.65 24.02 -0.47
CA ASN A 119 -2.41 24.98 -1.26
C ASN A 119 -3.77 24.41 -1.70
N THR A 120 -3.79 23.15 -2.13
CA THR A 120 -5.02 22.42 -2.49
C THR A 120 -5.94 22.24 -1.29
N LEU A 121 -5.39 21.89 -0.11
CA LEU A 121 -6.19 21.81 1.11
C LEU A 121 -6.79 23.16 1.50
N THR A 122 -6.01 24.23 1.37
CA THR A 122 -6.48 25.59 1.64
C THR A 122 -7.61 26.00 0.71
N SER A 123 -7.49 25.73 -0.60
CA SER A 123 -8.54 26.07 -1.59
C SER A 123 -9.83 25.28 -1.37
N LEU A 124 -9.71 24.02 -0.93
CA LEU A 124 -10.84 23.16 -0.59
C LEU A 124 -11.38 23.38 0.84
N ARG A 125 -10.75 24.26 1.63
CA ARG A 125 -11.07 24.50 3.05
C ARG A 125 -11.00 23.23 3.91
N LEU A 126 -10.09 22.32 3.56
CA LEU A 126 -9.80 21.12 4.34
C LEU A 126 -8.73 21.41 5.40
N PRO A 127 -8.76 20.72 6.55
CA PRO A 127 -7.70 20.85 7.56
C PRO A 127 -6.33 20.49 6.98
N HIS A 128 -5.30 21.26 7.31
CA HIS A 128 -3.91 20.98 6.91
C HIS A 128 -3.41 19.71 7.61
N ARG A 129 -3.54 18.58 6.94
CA ARG A 129 -3.04 17.29 7.42
C ARG A 129 -2.22 16.61 6.31
N MET A 130 -1.11 16.03 6.70
CA MET A 130 -0.30 15.21 5.79
C MET A 130 -0.93 13.83 5.63
N MET A 131 -0.88 13.30 4.42
CA MET A 131 -1.33 11.92 4.16
C MET A 131 -0.49 10.94 5.00
N PRO A 132 -1.11 10.12 5.86
CA PRO A 132 -0.39 9.08 6.56
C PRO A 132 0.09 8.04 5.55
N ARG A 133 1.28 7.51 5.81
CA ARG A 133 1.88 6.44 5.04
C ARG A 133 1.50 5.11 5.68
N ASP A 134 1.30 4.10 4.85
CA ASP A 134 1.25 2.71 5.28
C ASP A 134 2.63 2.26 5.79
N VAL A 135 2.66 1.65 6.97
CA VAL A 135 3.89 1.25 7.67
C VAL A 135 3.73 -0.20 8.15
N THR A 136 4.60 -1.06 7.67
CA THR A 136 4.56 -2.52 7.87
C THR A 136 4.61 -2.93 9.35
N THR A 137 5.13 -2.07 10.22
CA THR A 137 5.26 -2.32 11.66
C THR A 137 4.02 -1.97 12.48
N HIS A 138 3.03 -1.30 11.89
CA HIS A 138 1.82 -0.88 12.60
C HIS A 138 0.57 -1.43 11.91
N TRP A 139 -0.14 -2.32 12.62
CA TRP A 139 -1.25 -3.13 12.09
C TRP A 139 -2.44 -2.34 11.52
N ASN A 140 -2.59 -1.07 11.88
CA ASN A 140 -3.69 -0.22 11.44
C ASN A 140 -3.26 0.84 10.39
N SER A 141 -1.99 0.88 9.98
CA SER A 141 -1.47 1.99 9.16
C SER A 141 -2.10 2.02 7.76
N THR A 142 -2.32 0.85 7.15
CA THR A 142 -3.09 0.72 5.91
C THR A 142 -4.51 1.27 6.09
N PHE A 143 -5.17 0.90 7.19
CA PHE A 143 -6.52 1.37 7.51
C PHE A 143 -6.56 2.89 7.73
N ASP A 144 -5.64 3.44 8.51
CA ASP A 144 -5.53 4.88 8.78
C ASP A 144 -5.27 5.67 7.47
N MET A 145 -4.48 5.10 6.54
CA MET A 145 -4.27 5.64 5.20
C MET A 145 -5.56 5.65 4.39
N LEU A 146 -6.32 4.55 4.36
CA LEU A 146 -7.58 4.46 3.61
C LEU A 146 -8.64 5.44 4.14
N VAL A 147 -8.82 5.49 5.47
CA VAL A 147 -9.74 6.44 6.11
C VAL A 147 -9.39 7.88 5.75
N PHE A 148 -8.09 8.22 5.77
CA PHE A 148 -7.63 9.54 5.35
C PHE A 148 -7.94 9.80 3.87
N VAL A 149 -7.63 8.85 3.00
CA VAL A 149 -7.81 8.99 1.54
C VAL A 149 -9.27 9.23 1.17
N ILE A 150 -10.20 8.54 1.82
CA ILE A 150 -11.63 8.74 1.63
C ILE A 150 -12.03 10.17 2.03
N GLN A 151 -11.56 10.65 3.18
CA GLN A 151 -11.85 12.01 3.67
C GLN A 151 -11.26 13.11 2.77
N TYR A 152 -10.10 12.86 2.16
CA TYR A 152 -9.35 13.83 1.35
C TYR A 152 -9.44 13.56 -0.17
N ARG A 153 -10.43 12.77 -0.61
CA ARG A 153 -10.61 12.35 -2.00
C ARG A 153 -10.52 13.50 -3.00
N LEU A 154 -11.24 14.60 -2.76
CA LEU A 154 -11.23 15.76 -3.66
C LEU A 154 -9.83 16.38 -3.82
N ALA A 155 -9.04 16.42 -2.74
CA ALA A 155 -7.68 16.95 -2.80
C ALA A 155 -6.76 16.01 -3.57
N ILE A 156 -6.92 14.70 -3.37
CA ILE A 156 -6.17 13.66 -4.08
C ILE A 156 -6.46 13.73 -5.58
N ASP A 157 -7.74 13.73 -5.97
CA ASP A 157 -8.16 13.80 -7.38
C ASP A 157 -7.59 15.05 -8.08
N LEU A 158 -7.62 16.22 -7.43
CA LEU A 158 -7.03 17.45 -7.98
C LEU A 158 -5.51 17.34 -8.15
N MET A 159 -4.81 16.80 -7.16
CA MET A 159 -3.36 16.65 -7.19
C MET A 159 -2.92 15.69 -8.28
N THR A 160 -3.61 14.56 -8.43
CA THR A 160 -3.30 13.55 -9.46
C THR A 160 -3.69 14.03 -10.87
N ALA A 161 -4.76 14.82 -11.01
CA ALA A 161 -5.15 15.42 -12.28
C ALA A 161 -4.18 16.53 -12.76
N THR A 162 -3.42 17.14 -11.85
CA THR A 162 -2.54 18.26 -12.19
C THR A 162 -1.28 17.78 -12.91
N ARG A 163 -1.20 18.05 -14.22
CA ARG A 163 -0.13 17.56 -15.11
C ARG A 163 1.29 17.94 -14.66
N ASN A 164 1.48 19.14 -14.11
CA ASN A 164 2.82 19.64 -13.74
C ASN A 164 3.42 18.93 -12.51
N LEU A 165 2.62 18.17 -11.76
CA LEU A 165 3.05 17.48 -10.54
C LEU A 165 3.61 16.08 -10.82
N GLY A 166 3.34 15.50 -11.99
CA GLY A 166 3.80 14.15 -12.34
C GLY A 166 3.11 13.03 -11.54
N LEU A 167 1.98 13.34 -10.87
CA LEU A 167 1.24 12.42 -10.01
C LEU A 167 0.16 11.61 -10.75
N ARG A 168 -0.05 11.86 -12.05
CA ARG A 168 -1.13 11.25 -12.83
C ARG A 168 -1.08 9.72 -12.90
N LYS A 169 0.13 9.14 -12.83
CA LYS A 169 0.32 7.68 -12.73
C LYS A 169 -0.26 7.06 -11.45
N HIS A 170 -0.55 7.88 -10.45
CA HIS A 170 -1.15 7.49 -9.17
C HIS A 170 -2.63 7.87 -9.07
N GLU A 171 -3.24 8.34 -10.16
CA GLU A 171 -4.66 8.64 -10.24
C GLU A 171 -5.48 7.35 -10.03
N LEU A 172 -6.44 7.41 -9.10
CA LEU A 172 -7.35 6.30 -8.84
C LEU A 172 -8.51 6.33 -9.82
N VAL A 173 -8.79 5.19 -10.44
CA VAL A 173 -9.96 5.01 -11.30
C VAL A 173 -11.20 4.70 -10.47
N SER A 174 -12.39 4.81 -11.06
CA SER A 174 -13.66 4.60 -10.36
C SER A 174 -13.75 3.25 -9.63
N THR A 175 -13.22 2.17 -10.23
CA THR A 175 -13.21 0.84 -9.62
C THR A 175 -12.33 0.79 -8.37
N GLU A 176 -11.18 1.44 -8.39
CA GLU A 176 -10.27 1.53 -7.23
C GLU A 176 -10.88 2.37 -6.11
N TRP A 177 -11.60 3.44 -6.46
CA TRP A 177 -12.34 4.25 -5.48
C TRP A 177 -13.48 3.48 -4.79
N VAL A 178 -14.19 2.62 -5.52
CA VAL A 178 -15.23 1.75 -4.93
C VAL A 178 -14.60 0.81 -3.92
N VAL A 179 -13.52 0.14 -4.32
CA VAL A 179 -12.78 -0.78 -3.47
C VAL A 179 -12.22 -0.11 -2.21
N THR A 180 -11.80 1.15 -2.31
CA THR A 180 -11.29 1.92 -1.15
C THR A 180 -12.36 2.06 -0.05
N THR A 181 -13.65 2.13 -0.41
CA THR A 181 -14.76 2.26 0.54
C THR A 181 -15.30 0.93 1.07
N GLU A 182 -14.92 -0.19 0.45
CA GLU A 182 -15.37 -1.54 0.81
C GLU A 182 -14.42 -2.24 1.80
N LEU A 183 -13.22 -1.68 1.99
CA LEU A 183 -12.18 -2.11 2.95
C LEU A 183 -12.34 -1.40 4.31
#